data_AF-A0A8T8CA55-F1
#
_entry.id   AF-A0A8T8CA55-F1
#
_cell.length_a   1.000
_cell.length_b   1.000
_cell.length_c   1.000
_cell.angle_alpha   90.00
_cell.angle_beta   90.00
_cell.angle_gamma   90.00
#
_symmetry.space_group_name_H-M   'P 1'
#
loop_
_entity.id
_entity.type
_entity.pdbx_description
1 polymer ?
#
loop_
_entity_poly.entity_id
_entity_poly.type
_entity_poly.pdbx_seq_one_letter_code
_entity_poly.pdbx_strand_id
1 'polypeptide(L)'
;MISTNDRTKDVEDFAVLNHALIRYVEANEERTDESLVCLGYVRILTLADQAATEIALQSSDQGDDWDGTLWFERIEAIDEDSLAAALLAPGADVANVVHDWLQSFN
;
A
#
# COMPACT_ATOMS: atom_id res chain seq x y z
N MET A 1 -0.56 10.01 28.58
CA MET A 1 -1.08 11.08 27.72
C MET A 1 0.01 11.35 26.69
N ILE A 2 -0.09 10.71 25.52
CA ILE A 2 0.83 10.92 24.41
C ILE A 2 0.24 12.08 23.59
N SER A 3 1.02 13.15 23.43
CA SER A 3 0.57 14.48 22.99
C SER A 3 1.05 14.85 21.59
N THR A 4 1.39 13.86 20.76
CA THR A 4 1.85 14.07 19.38
C THR A 4 1.32 12.94 18.51
N ASN A 5 0.58 13.32 17.47
CA ASN A 5 0.07 12.47 16.41
C ASN A 5 1.22 12.06 15.48
N ASP A 6 2.24 11.43 16.04
CA ASP A 6 3.39 10.93 15.30
C ASP A 6 3.02 9.50 14.90
N ARG A 7 2.27 9.34 13.80
CA ARG A 7 2.10 8.02 13.16
C ARG A 7 3.47 7.64 12.62
N THR A 8 4.28 6.99 13.45
CA THR A 8 5.49 6.30 12.98
C THR A 8 5.05 5.18 12.05
N LYS A 9 5.81 4.93 10.97
CA LYS A 9 5.56 3.83 10.02
C LYS A 9 5.10 2.56 10.74
N ASP A 10 3.89 2.11 10.44
CA ASP A 10 3.36 0.87 10.99
C ASP A 10 4.00 -0.33 10.27
N VAL A 11 4.51 -1.28 11.05
CA VAL A 11 5.09 -2.51 10.52
C VAL A 11 4.00 -3.40 9.94
N GLU A 12 2.78 -3.32 10.45
CA GLU A 12 1.64 -4.09 9.95
C GLU A 12 1.21 -3.59 8.57
N ASP A 13 1.07 -2.27 8.37
CA ASP A 13 0.80 -1.68 7.04
C ASP A 13 1.82 -2.14 6.00
N PHE A 14 3.10 -2.10 6.36
CA PHE A 14 4.17 -2.62 5.50
C PHE A 14 4.00 -4.11 5.17
N ALA A 15 3.72 -4.94 6.16
CA ALA A 15 3.61 -6.39 5.98
C ALA A 15 2.40 -6.77 5.11
N VAL A 16 1.25 -6.14 5.35
CA VAL A 16 0.02 -6.35 4.57
C VAL A 16 0.23 -5.86 3.13
N LEU A 17 0.83 -4.69 2.94
CA LEU A 17 1.08 -4.16 1.60
C LEU A 17 2.09 -4.99 0.80
N ASN A 18 3.15 -5.48 1.45
CA ASN A 18 4.09 -6.41 0.83
C ASN A 18 3.37 -7.71 0.39
N HIS A 19 2.45 -8.23 1.22
CA HIS A 19 1.62 -9.38 0.84
C HIS A 19 0.75 -9.07 -0.38
N ALA A 20 0.05 -7.94 -0.37
CA ALA A 20 -0.84 -7.51 -1.46
C ALA A 20 -0.11 -7.35 -2.78
N LEU A 21 1.07 -6.71 -2.78
CA LEU A 21 1.91 -6.53 -3.98
C LEU A 21 2.33 -7.88 -4.58
N ILE A 22 2.77 -8.83 -3.76
CA ILE A 22 3.13 -10.18 -4.22
C ILE A 22 1.90 -10.86 -4.85
N ARG A 23 0.76 -10.84 -4.15
CA ARG A 23 -0.48 -11.46 -4.60
C ARG A 23 -1.01 -10.85 -5.89
N TYR A 24 -0.93 -9.54 -6.04
CA TYR A 24 -1.34 -8.85 -7.26
C TYR A 24 -0.48 -9.30 -8.44
N VAL A 25 0.85 -9.36 -8.28
CA VAL A 25 1.76 -9.85 -9.32
C VAL A 25 1.42 -11.28 -9.72
N GLU A 26 1.31 -12.19 -8.76
CA GLU A 26 0.99 -13.60 -9.02
C GLU A 26 -0.37 -13.77 -9.71
N ALA A 27 -1.38 -12.99 -9.31
CA ALA A 27 -2.71 -13.04 -9.92
C ALA A 27 -2.75 -12.47 -11.35
N ASN A 28 -1.78 -11.64 -11.72
CA ASN A 28 -1.76 -10.94 -13.00
C ASN A 28 -0.60 -11.36 -13.92
N GLU A 29 0.25 -12.30 -13.51
CA GLU A 29 1.44 -12.75 -14.25
C GLU A 29 1.12 -13.12 -15.70
N GLU A 30 0.03 -13.85 -15.94
CA GLU A 30 -0.41 -14.23 -17.29
C GLU A 30 -0.83 -13.02 -18.15
N ARG A 31 -1.36 -11.97 -17.53
CA ARG A 31 -1.85 -10.76 -18.20
C ARG A 31 -0.73 -9.77 -18.46
N THR A 32 0.20 -9.61 -17.53
CA THR A 32 1.30 -8.65 -17.60
C THR A 32 2.54 -9.21 -18.30
N ASP A 33 2.64 -10.54 -18.46
CA ASP A 33 3.85 -11.25 -18.91
C ASP A 33 5.07 -10.96 -18.00
N GLU A 34 4.80 -10.61 -16.74
CA GLU A 34 5.82 -10.27 -15.75
C GLU A 34 5.65 -11.12 -14.49
N SER A 35 6.59 -12.04 -14.27
CA SER A 35 6.66 -12.82 -13.04
C SER A 35 7.22 -11.99 -11.88
N LEU A 36 6.94 -12.44 -10.64
CA LEU A 36 7.54 -11.88 -9.43
C LEU A 36 9.07 -11.90 -9.45
N VAL A 37 9.67 -12.93 -10.06
CA VAL A 37 11.12 -13.05 -10.22
C VAL A 37 11.65 -11.98 -11.17
N CYS A 38 10.93 -11.68 -12.26
CA CYS A 38 11.29 -10.64 -13.21
C CYS A 38 11.18 -9.23 -12.60
N LEU A 39 10.12 -8.97 -11.83
CA LEU A 39 9.93 -7.71 -11.12
C LEU A 39 10.95 -7.48 -10.00
N GLY A 40 11.33 -8.57 -9.33
CA GLY A 40 12.35 -8.61 -8.29
C GLY A 40 11.82 -8.27 -6.90
N TYR A 41 12.08 -9.14 -5.93
CA TYR A 41 11.66 -8.98 -4.53
C TYR A 41 12.15 -7.68 -3.87
N VAL A 42 13.33 -7.20 -4.23
CA VAL A 42 13.84 -5.93 -3.71
C VAL A 42 12.93 -4.78 -4.11
N ARG A 43 12.45 -4.75 -5.37
CA ARG A 43 11.52 -3.71 -5.83
C ARG A 43 10.21 -3.76 -5.04
N ILE A 44 9.66 -4.95 -4.83
CA ILE A 44 8.42 -5.13 -4.06
C ILE A 44 8.58 -4.64 -2.63
N LEU A 45 9.66 -5.03 -1.94
CA LEU A 45 9.95 -4.58 -0.58
C LEU A 45 10.16 -3.06 -0.51
N THR A 46 10.84 -2.47 -1.49
CA THR A 46 11.04 -1.02 -1.57
C THR A 46 9.71 -0.28 -1.78
N LEU A 47 8.84 -0.76 -2.66
CA LEU A 47 7.51 -0.17 -2.87
C LEU A 47 6.67 -0.24 -1.59
N ALA A 48 6.62 -1.40 -0.93
CA ALA A 48 5.90 -1.57 0.33
C ALA A 48 6.45 -0.64 1.43
N ASP A 49 7.77 -0.51 1.54
CA ASP A 49 8.44 0.34 2.51
C ASP A 49 8.13 1.82 2.30
N GLN A 50 8.26 2.29 1.07
CA GLN A 50 7.96 3.66 0.68
C GLN A 50 6.48 3.98 0.88
N ALA A 51 5.58 3.11 0.41
CA ALA A 51 4.15 3.36 0.51
C ALA A 51 3.66 3.33 1.96
N ALA A 52 4.12 2.41 2.80
CA ALA A 52 3.80 2.41 4.24
C ALA A 52 4.34 3.67 4.94
N THR A 53 5.48 4.21 4.49
CA THR A 53 6.01 5.49 4.99
C THR A 53 5.12 6.65 4.59
N GLU A 54 4.72 6.72 3.32
CA GLU A 54 3.82 7.77 2.82
C GLU A 54 2.43 7.70 3.46
N ILE A 55 1.90 6.49 3.70
CA ILE A 55 0.65 6.28 4.44
C ILE A 55 0.77 6.91 5.82
N ALA A 56 1.86 6.64 6.54
CA ALA A 56 2.06 7.19 7.87
C ALA A 56 2.20 8.73 7.87
N LEU A 57 2.84 9.30 6.85
CA LEU A 57 3.03 10.74 6.69
C LEU A 57 1.75 11.49 6.30
N GLN A 58 0.91 10.88 5.45
CA GLN A 58 -0.22 11.54 4.81
C GLN A 58 -1.57 11.21 5.46
N SER A 59 -1.65 10.13 6.25
CA SER A 59 -2.90 9.75 6.93
C SER A 59 -3.26 10.79 8.00
N SER A 60 -4.42 11.41 7.85
CA SER A 60 -5.03 12.20 8.92
C SER A 60 -5.49 11.30 10.07
N ASP A 61 -5.60 11.87 11.27
CA ASP A 61 -6.26 11.22 12.40
C ASP A 61 -7.70 10.88 12.00
N GLN A 62 -8.06 9.61 12.03
CA GLN A 62 -9.38 9.11 11.59
C GLN A 62 -10.40 9.14 12.75
N GLY A 63 -10.01 9.58 13.95
CA GLY A 63 -10.89 9.72 15.11
C GLY A 63 -11.33 8.37 15.71
N ASP A 64 -12.27 8.44 16.66
CA ASP A 64 -12.70 7.28 17.46
C ASP A 64 -13.46 6.19 16.65
N ASP A 65 -13.86 6.50 15.41
CA ASP A 65 -14.58 5.59 14.51
C ASP A 65 -13.65 4.79 13.56
N TRP A 66 -12.33 4.84 13.78
CA TRP A 66 -11.35 4.12 12.95
C TRP A 66 -11.45 2.61 13.15
N ASP A 67 -11.88 1.90 12.09
CA ASP A 67 -11.89 0.44 12.03
C ASP A 67 -10.60 -0.10 11.37
N GLY A 68 -9.67 -0.58 12.22
CA GLY A 68 -8.43 -1.20 11.76
C GLY A 68 -8.63 -2.47 10.92
N THR A 69 -9.76 -3.17 11.04
CA THR A 69 -10.05 -4.35 10.20
C THR A 69 -10.34 -3.92 8.77
N LEU A 70 -11.23 -2.95 8.61
CA LEU A 70 -11.55 -2.36 7.30
C LEU A 70 -10.31 -1.72 6.65
N TRP A 71 -9.41 -1.16 7.48
CA TRP A 71 -8.15 -0.60 7.01
C TRP A 71 -7.25 -1.65 6.35
N PHE A 72 -7.01 -2.79 7.01
CA PHE A 72 -6.19 -3.85 6.43
C PHE A 72 -6.84 -4.52 5.22
N GLU A 73 -8.17 -4.66 5.19
CA GLU A 73 -8.89 -5.14 4.01
C GLU A 73 -8.64 -4.24 2.78
N ARG A 74 -8.55 -2.92 2.98
CA ARG A 74 -8.24 -1.96 1.91
C ARG A 74 -6.79 -2.06 1.45
N ILE A 75 -5.84 -2.26 2.37
CA ILE A 75 -4.42 -2.43 2.00
C ILE A 75 -4.21 -3.78 1.30
N GLU A 76 -4.91 -4.83 1.71
CA GLU A 76 -4.79 -6.19 1.14
C GLU A 76 -5.40 -6.30 -0.27
N ALA A 77 -6.21 -5.34 -0.70
CA ALA A 77 -6.91 -5.40 -1.98
C ALA A 77 -5.95 -5.59 -3.18
N ILE A 78 -6.35 -6.45 -4.13
CA ILE A 78 -5.59 -6.80 -5.34
C ILE A 78 -6.41 -6.65 -6.63
N ASP A 79 -7.54 -5.97 -6.58
CA ASP A 79 -8.28 -5.61 -7.78
C ASP A 79 -7.57 -4.49 -8.58
N GLU A 80 -8.11 -4.13 -9.74
CA GLU A 80 -7.47 -3.14 -10.64
C GLU A 80 -7.42 -1.73 -10.07
N ASP A 81 -8.29 -1.40 -9.11
CA ASP A 81 -8.37 -0.09 -8.46
C ASP A 81 -7.59 -0.07 -7.12
N SER A 82 -6.90 -1.17 -6.79
CA SER A 82 -6.21 -1.31 -5.51
C SER A 82 -4.90 -0.52 -5.44
N LEU A 83 -4.45 -0.27 -4.21
CA LEU A 83 -3.15 0.35 -3.96
C LEU A 83 -2.01 -0.45 -4.59
N ALA A 84 -2.08 -1.79 -4.54
CA ALA A 84 -1.08 -2.66 -5.13
C ALA A 84 -1.01 -2.50 -6.67
N ALA A 85 -2.16 -2.41 -7.33
CA ALA A 85 -2.25 -2.19 -8.77
C ALA A 85 -1.60 -0.85 -9.17
N ALA A 86 -1.95 0.22 -8.44
CA ALA A 86 -1.44 1.57 -8.70
C ALA A 86 0.07 1.68 -8.45
N LEU A 87 0.61 1.07 -7.39
CA LEU A 87 2.04 1.08 -7.07
C LEU A 87 2.89 0.31 -8.10
N LEU A 88 2.33 -0.71 -8.74
CA LEU A 88 3.02 -1.51 -9.74
C LEU A 88 2.93 -0.92 -11.15
N ALA A 89 2.10 0.12 -11.35
CA ALA A 89 1.98 0.80 -12.63
C ALA A 89 3.35 1.37 -13.09
N PRO A 90 3.66 1.33 -14.39
CA PRO A 90 4.90 1.90 -14.92
C PRO A 90 5.02 3.39 -14.58
N GLY A 91 6.11 3.77 -13.91
CA GLY A 91 6.36 5.16 -13.53
C GLY A 91 5.54 5.68 -12.34
N ALA A 92 4.94 4.78 -11.54
CA ALA A 92 4.22 5.15 -10.33
C ALA A 92 5.08 6.01 -9.40
N ASP A 93 4.53 7.18 -9.02
CA ASP A 93 5.04 8.00 -7.94
C ASP A 93 4.36 7.56 -6.65
N VAL A 94 5.11 6.91 -5.76
CA VAL A 94 4.56 6.31 -4.54
C VAL A 94 3.83 7.34 -3.68
N ALA A 95 4.35 8.56 -3.57
CA ALA A 95 3.75 9.59 -2.73
C ALA A 95 2.38 10.03 -3.29
N ASN A 96 2.30 10.25 -4.61
CA ASN A 96 1.03 10.63 -5.26
C ASN A 96 0.04 9.47 -5.28
N VAL A 97 0.50 8.25 -5.53
CA VAL A 97 -0.36 7.05 -5.51
C VAL A 97 -0.99 6.87 -4.14
N VAL A 98 -0.20 6.97 -3.06
CA VAL A 98 -0.72 6.89 -1.69
C VAL A 98 -1.67 8.05 -1.39
N HIS A 99 -1.34 9.26 -1.84
CA HIS A 99 -2.20 10.43 -1.69
C HIS A 99 -3.59 10.21 -2.29
N ASP A 100 -3.63 9.84 -3.56
CA ASP A 100 -4.87 9.62 -4.32
C ASP A 100 -5.67 8.46 -3.73
N TRP A 101 -4.99 7.39 -3.32
CA TRP A 101 -5.62 6.26 -2.64
C TRP A 101 -6.26 6.66 -1.31
N LEU A 102 -5.55 7.42 -0.45
CA LEU A 102 -6.11 7.94 0.80
C LEU A 102 -7.31 8.86 0.56
N GLN A 103 -7.28 9.67 -0.50
CA GLN A 103 -8.41 10.55 -0.86
C GLN A 103 -9.62 9.80 -1.40
N SER A 104 -9.45 8.60 -1.96
CA SER A 104 -10.56 7.80 -2.51
C SER A 104 -11.60 7.36 -1.47
N PHE A 105 -11.27 7.46 -0.18
CA PHE A 105 -12.14 7.08 0.93
C PHE A 105 -12.83 8.24 1.65
N ASN A 106 -12.52 9.49 1.28
CA ASN A 106 -13.00 10.70 1.94
C ASN A 106 -14.21 11.34 1.25
#